data_AF-A0A7W0QCK0-F1
#
_entry.id   AF-A0A7W0QCK0-F1
#
_cell.length_a   1.000
_cell.length_b   1.000
_cell.length_c   1.000
_cell.angle_alpha   90.00
_cell.angle_beta   90.00
_cell.angle_gamma   90.00
#
_symmetry.space_group_name_H-M   'P 1'
#
loop_
_entity.id
_entity.type
_entity.pdbx_description
1 polymer ?
#
loop_
_entity_poly.entity_id
_entity_poly.type
_entity_poly.pdbx_seq_one_letter_code
_entity_poly.pdbx_strand_id
1 'polypeptide(L)'
;MIRRHVLAAIAAGVAAGEDDAARAALAKIDPVLRRPARRRLERSLIDAALATNEYGGFHDKEAARHVLRVAALDVARASTRVAPTDRAQVHAAYANLPAPRPMRAPIATIVLALSTLLVAGGTYLYVDSLPGKARRAYARPLPPPAAGAYKDGGVPLSDPAIEKLLVDDFTQLVVESGEDRRSSFDNPERKARAARLADAPAIIARGPMLTAAWRDMLAALDRWVHEPLSSPEFETVNRALRTKVRTVSDQLAAAGIGYYLEGDVINSGGGVAAVIYSYRVEEVVFVTVGNAPHRVLSLRRLDRLNLVKTLLGMQSAELGDPVLLLDQIDEHVATRVLPVLEPDAPFPFVDTEYLASPEGKRVATIAGEAVRRDLLVALGADAARATRIATLLGERARMVERWRDMLDRQGLVMSRTRELFLGDDLIASLEGKIPASQLDRASAIDDEIASLEGPRIASRCHQLVAATIRRHEAQHGLDDQRDSMLRYPPALEEQLGPANDRNDVPRRAVERARHELAAYTSQLANDPLTPQFSLWNVAQFAFARPSWGTPESYAAVILIEALGKRLGLDVDPAIHSGAIDRERLAVIATQLAALPADRLRAITREVWLELYGEPLVPIVDRP
;
A
#
# COMPACT_ATOMS: atom_id res chain seq x y z
N MET A 1 -20.44 10.79 -22.68
CA MET A 1 -21.22 9.62 -22.25
C MET A 1 -21.35 9.52 -20.72
N ILE A 2 -20.23 9.46 -19.97
CA ILE A 2 -20.22 9.38 -18.49
C ILE A 2 -21.09 10.45 -17.81
N ARG A 3 -20.94 11.73 -18.20
CA ARG A 3 -21.74 12.86 -17.69
C ARG A 3 -23.25 12.57 -17.74
N ARG A 4 -23.74 11.99 -18.83
CA ARG A 4 -25.16 11.66 -19.00
C ARG A 4 -25.61 10.55 -18.03
N HIS A 5 -24.80 9.52 -17.84
CA HIS A 5 -25.12 8.44 -16.89
C HIS A 5 -25.10 8.93 -15.45
N VAL A 6 -24.14 9.79 -15.11
CA VAL A 6 -24.08 10.43 -13.78
C VAL A 6 -25.31 11.31 -13.56
N LEU A 7 -25.72 12.14 -14.53
CA LEU A 7 -26.94 12.94 -14.41
C LEU A 7 -28.21 12.09 -14.26
N ALA A 8 -28.31 10.98 -15.00
CA ALA A 8 -29.44 10.05 -14.86
C ALA A 8 -29.45 9.36 -13.48
N ALA A 9 -28.28 8.99 -12.96
CA ALA A 9 -28.14 8.42 -11.64
C ALA A 9 -28.49 9.43 -10.53
N ILE A 10 -27.98 10.66 -10.62
CA ILE A 10 -28.33 11.74 -9.68
C ILE A 10 -29.83 12.00 -9.70
N ALA A 11 -30.46 12.04 -10.88
CA ALA A 11 -31.91 12.22 -10.97
C ALA A 11 -32.72 11.09 -10.28
N ALA A 12 -32.24 9.84 -10.35
CA ALA A 12 -32.83 8.74 -9.59
C ALA A 12 -32.67 8.94 -8.08
N GLY A 13 -31.50 9.44 -7.64
CA GLY A 13 -31.27 9.84 -6.25
C GLY A 13 -32.20 10.97 -5.79
N VAL A 14 -32.36 12.04 -6.59
CA VAL A 14 -33.25 13.16 -6.27
C VAL A 14 -34.70 12.69 -6.13
N ALA A 15 -35.15 11.77 -6.98
CA ALA A 15 -36.49 11.21 -6.89
C ALA A 15 -36.70 10.40 -5.59
N ALA A 16 -35.71 9.57 -5.21
CA ALA A 16 -35.76 8.78 -3.98
C ALA A 16 -35.53 9.60 -2.70
N GLY A 17 -34.83 10.73 -2.82
CA GLY A 17 -34.31 11.50 -1.69
C GLY A 17 -33.17 10.80 -0.95
N GLU A 18 -32.40 9.96 -1.65
CA GLU A 18 -31.35 9.11 -1.08
C GLU A 18 -30.19 9.00 -2.09
N ASP A 19 -28.96 9.17 -1.64
CA ASP A 19 -27.75 9.08 -2.48
C ASP A 19 -27.42 7.64 -2.88
N ASP A 20 -27.80 6.66 -2.06
CA ASP A 20 -27.72 5.23 -2.37
C ASP A 20 -28.53 4.85 -3.60
N ALA A 21 -29.68 5.49 -3.84
CA ALA A 21 -30.45 5.28 -5.06
C ALA A 21 -29.68 5.77 -6.31
N ALA A 22 -28.89 6.83 -6.20
CA ALA A 22 -28.00 7.26 -7.28
C ALA A 22 -26.84 6.26 -7.50
N ARG A 23 -26.26 5.71 -6.43
CA ARG A 23 -25.24 4.66 -6.53
C ARG A 23 -25.79 3.39 -7.18
N ALA A 24 -26.97 2.94 -6.75
CA ALA A 24 -27.67 1.78 -7.30
C ALA A 24 -28.05 1.97 -8.78
N ALA A 25 -28.41 3.20 -9.19
CA ALA A 25 -28.69 3.52 -10.58
C ALA A 25 -27.46 3.29 -11.49
N LEU A 26 -26.24 3.59 -11.02
CA LEU A 26 -25.01 3.31 -11.77
C LEU A 26 -24.67 1.81 -11.86
N ALA A 27 -25.25 0.94 -11.04
CA ALA A 27 -25.08 -0.50 -11.21
C ALA A 27 -25.68 -0.99 -12.55
N LYS A 28 -26.68 -0.27 -13.07
CA LYS A 28 -27.41 -0.60 -14.31
C LYS A 28 -26.71 -0.17 -15.60
N ILE A 29 -25.61 0.59 -15.50
CA ILE A 29 -24.84 1.04 -16.67
C ILE A 29 -23.72 0.05 -17.04
N ASP A 30 -23.19 0.22 -18.25
CA ASP A 30 -22.07 -0.55 -18.79
C ASP A 30 -20.92 -0.68 -17.77
N PRO A 31 -20.44 -1.90 -17.47
CA PRO A 31 -19.32 -2.14 -16.55
C PRO A 31 -18.07 -1.28 -16.83
N VAL A 32 -17.74 -1.04 -18.10
CA VAL A 32 -16.56 -0.25 -18.52
C VAL A 32 -16.71 1.21 -18.09
N LEU A 33 -17.94 1.73 -18.16
CA LEU A 33 -18.24 3.12 -17.79
C LEU A 33 -18.58 3.27 -16.31
N ARG A 34 -18.86 2.17 -15.60
CA ARG A 34 -19.30 2.15 -14.21
C ARG A 34 -18.27 2.79 -13.29
N ARG A 35 -17.00 2.39 -13.38
CA ARG A 35 -15.93 2.91 -12.52
C ARG A 35 -15.70 4.42 -12.69
N PRO A 36 -15.51 4.97 -13.91
CA PRO A 36 -15.34 6.41 -14.08
C PRO A 36 -16.62 7.20 -13.78
N ALA A 37 -17.82 6.65 -14.03
CA ALA A 37 -19.08 7.28 -13.64
C ALA A 37 -19.25 7.32 -12.11
N ARG A 38 -18.91 6.24 -11.40
CA ARG A 38 -18.96 6.17 -9.94
C ARG A 38 -18.03 7.19 -9.30
N ARG A 39 -16.76 7.23 -9.74
CA ARG A 39 -15.79 8.24 -9.26
C ARG A 39 -16.30 9.67 -9.48
N ARG A 40 -16.88 9.93 -10.65
CA ARG A 40 -17.43 11.25 -10.95
C ARG A 40 -18.65 11.58 -10.09
N LEU A 41 -19.55 10.62 -9.85
CA LEU A 41 -20.69 10.78 -8.95
C LEU A 41 -20.21 11.08 -7.53
N GLU A 42 -19.35 10.24 -6.97
CA GLU A 42 -18.82 10.38 -5.60
C GLU A 42 -18.16 11.75 -5.39
N ARG A 43 -17.27 12.16 -6.31
CA ARG A 43 -16.67 13.49 -6.27
C ARG A 43 -17.71 14.61 -6.30
N SER A 44 -18.68 14.54 -7.20
CA SER A 44 -19.70 15.60 -7.34
C SER A 44 -20.61 15.68 -6.10
N LEU A 45 -20.86 14.55 -5.43
CA LEU A 45 -21.62 14.52 -4.16
C LEU A 45 -20.83 15.12 -3.01
N ILE A 46 -19.52 14.84 -2.92
CA ILE A 46 -18.63 15.44 -1.93
C ILE A 46 -18.56 16.95 -2.12
N ASP A 47 -18.27 17.40 -3.36
CA ASP A 47 -18.18 18.83 -3.69
C ASP A 47 -19.51 19.56 -3.41
N ALA A 48 -20.65 18.92 -3.71
CA ALA A 48 -21.97 19.46 -3.42
C ALA A 48 -22.28 19.53 -1.91
N ALA A 49 -21.97 18.48 -1.15
CA ALA A 49 -22.17 18.47 0.30
C ALA A 49 -21.31 19.54 0.99
N LEU A 50 -20.08 19.73 0.50
CA LEU A 50 -19.21 20.81 0.94
C LEU A 50 -19.81 22.19 0.64
N ALA A 51 -20.32 22.38 -0.58
CA ALA A 51 -20.90 23.66 -1.02
C ALA A 51 -22.21 24.02 -0.31
N THR A 52 -23.01 23.03 0.12
CA THR A 52 -24.27 23.26 0.83
C THR A 52 -24.12 23.32 2.35
N ASN A 53 -22.95 22.96 2.90
CA ASN A 53 -22.71 22.78 4.35
C ASN A 53 -23.65 21.72 4.98
N GLU A 54 -24.09 20.74 4.20
CA GLU A 54 -24.97 19.65 4.65
C GLU A 54 -24.10 18.39 4.86
N TYR A 55 -23.50 18.28 6.04
CA TYR A 55 -22.66 17.14 6.43
C TYR A 55 -23.36 16.29 7.49
N GLY A 56 -23.59 15.02 7.19
CA GLY A 56 -24.15 14.05 8.16
C GLY A 56 -25.26 13.22 7.55
N GLY A 57 -25.44 11.99 8.05
CA GLY A 57 -26.34 10.98 7.49
C GLY A 57 -27.69 11.55 7.06
N PHE A 58 -28.06 11.25 5.80
CA PHE A 58 -29.25 11.71 5.09
C PHE A 58 -30.57 11.19 5.70
N HIS A 59 -30.80 11.40 7.00
CA HIS A 59 -32.09 11.12 7.63
C HIS A 59 -33.15 12.14 7.18
N ASP A 60 -32.73 13.36 6.82
CA ASP A 60 -33.57 14.32 6.12
C ASP A 60 -33.49 14.09 4.60
N LYS A 61 -34.57 13.54 4.04
CA LYS A 61 -34.71 13.31 2.60
C LYS A 61 -34.59 14.59 1.78
N GLU A 62 -34.99 15.74 2.32
CA GLU A 62 -34.93 16.99 1.57
C GLU A 62 -33.51 17.57 1.53
N ALA A 63 -32.74 17.45 2.62
CA ALA A 63 -31.31 17.77 2.61
C ALA A 63 -30.56 16.92 1.56
N ALA A 64 -30.87 15.61 1.50
CA ALA A 64 -30.31 14.72 0.48
C ALA A 64 -30.66 15.16 -0.95
N ARG A 65 -31.94 15.48 -1.20
CA ARG A 65 -32.37 16.01 -2.50
C ARG A 65 -31.65 17.30 -2.85
N HIS A 66 -31.44 18.19 -1.88
CA HIS A 66 -30.74 19.44 -2.10
C HIS A 66 -29.28 19.23 -2.53
N VAL A 67 -28.51 18.42 -1.81
CA VAL A 67 -27.14 18.04 -2.18
C VAL A 67 -27.08 17.41 -3.57
N LEU A 68 -27.99 16.49 -3.86
CA LEU A 68 -28.09 15.82 -5.16
C LEU A 68 -28.41 16.82 -6.30
N ARG A 69 -29.27 17.82 -6.08
CA ARG A 69 -29.57 18.87 -7.06
C ARG A 69 -28.35 19.77 -7.32
N VAL A 70 -27.59 20.14 -6.29
CA VAL A 70 -26.33 20.89 -6.44
C VAL A 70 -25.31 20.08 -7.24
N ALA A 71 -25.15 18.79 -6.92
CA ALA A 71 -24.28 17.88 -7.68
C ALA A 71 -24.72 17.76 -9.15
N ALA A 72 -26.02 17.70 -9.43
CA ALA A 72 -26.54 17.69 -10.80
C ALA A 72 -26.19 18.97 -11.56
N LEU A 73 -26.34 20.14 -10.93
CA LEU A 73 -26.01 21.43 -11.53
C LEU A 73 -24.51 21.55 -11.83
N ASP A 74 -23.64 21.07 -10.93
CA ASP A 74 -22.19 21.02 -11.16
C ASP A 74 -21.83 20.08 -12.32
N VAL A 75 -22.34 18.84 -12.31
CA VAL A 75 -22.13 17.88 -13.41
C VAL A 75 -22.68 18.43 -14.73
N ALA A 76 -23.76 19.23 -14.67
CA ALA A 76 -24.33 19.92 -15.81
C ALA A 76 -23.59 21.21 -16.21
N ARG A 77 -22.58 21.64 -15.45
CA ARG A 77 -21.89 22.94 -15.61
C ARG A 77 -22.88 24.12 -15.65
N ALA A 78 -23.95 24.01 -14.88
CA ALA A 78 -24.99 25.02 -14.71
C ALA A 78 -24.92 25.70 -13.32
N SER A 79 -23.93 25.32 -12.50
CA SER A 79 -23.75 25.78 -11.11
C SER A 79 -23.37 27.26 -10.98
N THR A 80 -22.83 27.91 -12.02
CA THR A 80 -22.31 29.29 -11.94
C THR A 80 -23.37 30.40 -11.76
N ARG A 81 -24.66 30.04 -11.67
CA ARG A 81 -25.78 31.01 -11.61
C ARG A 81 -26.62 30.95 -10.35
N VAL A 82 -26.31 30.08 -9.39
CA VAL A 82 -27.15 29.85 -8.22
C VAL A 82 -26.30 29.66 -6.97
N ALA A 83 -26.66 30.34 -5.88
CA ALA A 83 -26.03 30.11 -4.58
C ALA A 83 -26.37 28.70 -4.07
N PRO A 84 -25.37 27.83 -3.82
CA PRO A 84 -25.62 26.43 -3.48
C PRO A 84 -26.41 26.25 -2.18
N THR A 85 -26.39 27.23 -1.27
CA THR A 85 -27.15 27.21 -0.01
C THR A 85 -28.62 27.64 -0.14
N ASP A 86 -29.05 28.20 -1.28
CA ASP A 86 -30.45 28.57 -1.52
C ASP A 86 -31.23 27.39 -2.11
N ARG A 87 -31.93 26.66 -1.24
CA ARG A 87 -32.71 25.46 -1.61
C ARG A 87 -33.75 25.76 -2.70
N ALA A 88 -34.40 26.93 -2.66
CA ALA A 88 -35.45 27.28 -3.60
C ALA A 88 -34.88 27.58 -4.99
N GLN A 89 -33.80 28.37 -5.06
CA GLN A 89 -33.13 28.65 -6.33
C GLN A 89 -32.48 27.39 -6.93
N VAL A 90 -31.84 26.55 -6.12
CA VAL A 90 -31.26 25.27 -6.58
C VAL A 90 -32.35 24.35 -7.12
N HIS A 91 -33.50 24.27 -6.47
CA HIS A 91 -34.64 23.50 -6.95
C HIS A 91 -35.16 24.03 -8.30
N ALA A 92 -35.38 25.34 -8.42
CA ALA A 92 -35.83 25.95 -9.67
C ALA A 92 -34.82 25.74 -10.81
N ALA A 93 -33.52 25.90 -10.55
CA ALA A 93 -32.48 25.69 -11.55
C ALA A 93 -32.34 24.22 -11.96
N TYR A 94 -32.45 23.28 -11.01
CA TYR A 94 -32.47 21.86 -11.31
C TYR A 94 -33.70 21.48 -12.15
N ALA A 95 -34.88 22.04 -11.87
CA ALA A 95 -36.10 21.79 -12.63
C ALA A 95 -35.99 22.25 -14.10
N ASN A 96 -35.12 23.24 -14.38
CA ASN A 96 -34.83 23.72 -15.72
C ASN A 96 -33.76 22.88 -16.47
N LEU A 97 -33.14 21.89 -15.81
CA LEU A 97 -32.23 20.99 -16.51
C LEU A 97 -33.03 20.08 -17.48
N PRO A 98 -32.51 19.81 -18.69
CA PRO A 98 -33.13 18.85 -19.59
C PRO A 98 -33.28 17.49 -18.90
N ALA A 99 -34.49 16.92 -18.94
CA ALA A 99 -34.77 15.62 -18.34
C ALA A 99 -33.75 14.58 -18.84
N PRO A 100 -32.99 13.92 -17.93
CA PRO A 100 -31.97 12.97 -18.34
C PRO A 100 -32.63 11.79 -19.05
N ARG A 101 -32.14 11.45 -20.24
CA ARG A 101 -32.62 10.27 -20.97
C ARG A 101 -32.43 9.02 -20.10
N PRO A 102 -33.44 8.11 -20.03
CA PRO A 102 -33.33 6.89 -19.26
C PRO A 102 -32.10 6.09 -19.65
N MET A 103 -31.50 5.42 -18.67
CA MET A 103 -30.35 4.55 -18.88
C MET A 103 -30.78 3.39 -19.78
N ARG A 104 -30.18 3.26 -20.96
CA ARG A 104 -30.41 2.13 -21.85
C ARG A 104 -29.58 0.95 -21.35
N ALA A 105 -30.17 -0.25 -21.35
CA ALA A 105 -29.45 -1.49 -21.11
C ALA A 105 -28.28 -1.63 -22.10
N PRO A 106 -27.15 -2.26 -21.72
CA PRO A 106 -25.90 -2.25 -22.47
C PRO A 106 -25.93 -3.20 -23.68
N ILE A 107 -26.77 -2.93 -24.68
CA ILE A 107 -26.93 -3.80 -25.87
C ILE A 107 -25.64 -3.84 -26.71
N ALA A 108 -24.95 -2.70 -26.88
CA ALA A 108 -23.71 -2.63 -27.66
C ALA A 108 -22.54 -3.40 -27.02
N THR A 109 -22.49 -3.43 -25.68
CA THR A 109 -21.46 -4.11 -24.89
C THR A 109 -21.67 -5.61 -24.88
N ILE A 110 -22.92 -6.09 -24.93
CA ILE A 110 -23.24 -7.51 -25.07
C ILE A 110 -22.80 -8.03 -26.45
N VAL A 111 -23.02 -7.24 -27.50
CA VAL A 111 -22.57 -7.58 -28.87
C VAL A 111 -21.04 -7.55 -28.98
N LEU A 112 -20.38 -6.58 -28.33
CA LEU A 112 -18.92 -6.51 -28.26
C LEU A 112 -18.33 -7.63 -27.40
N ALA A 113 -18.97 -8.00 -26.29
CA ALA A 113 -18.53 -9.10 -25.42
C ALA A 113 -18.63 -10.46 -26.11
N LEU A 114 -19.68 -10.70 -26.91
CA LEU A 114 -19.81 -11.92 -27.72
C LEU A 114 -18.75 -12.02 -28.83
N SER A 115 -18.37 -10.89 -29.43
CA SER A 115 -17.27 -10.85 -30.42
C SER A 115 -15.89 -10.93 -29.75
N THR A 116 -15.74 -10.43 -28.52
CA THR A 116 -14.52 -10.59 -27.72
C THR A 116 -14.37 -12.01 -27.18
N LEU A 117 -15.46 -12.72 -26.88
CA LEU A 117 -15.45 -14.13 -26.47
C LEU A 117 -14.94 -15.07 -27.58
N LEU A 118 -15.17 -14.73 -28.85
CA LEU A 118 -14.61 -15.46 -29.99
C LEU A 118 -13.11 -15.16 -30.23
N VAL A 119 -12.62 -14.01 -29.77
CA VAL A 119 -11.17 -13.65 -29.80
C VAL A 119 -10.45 -14.12 -28.53
N ALA A 120 -11.14 -14.22 -27.38
CA ALA A 120 -10.63 -14.71 -26.11
C ALA A 120 -10.48 -16.25 -26.04
N GLY A 121 -10.98 -16.98 -27.05
CA GLY A 121 -10.56 -18.35 -27.33
C GLY A 121 -9.15 -18.42 -27.96
N GLY A 122 -8.60 -17.29 -28.41
CA GLY A 122 -7.18 -17.13 -28.70
C GLY A 122 -6.41 -17.07 -27.37
N THR A 123 -5.58 -18.09 -27.16
CA THR A 123 -4.73 -18.33 -26.00
C THR A 123 -4.22 -17.04 -25.34
N TYR A 124 -4.93 -16.56 -24.31
CA TYR A 124 -4.36 -15.61 -23.36
C TYR A 124 -3.30 -16.39 -22.58
N LEU A 125 -2.05 -16.35 -23.04
CA LEU A 125 -0.90 -16.74 -22.25
C LEU A 125 -0.77 -15.71 -21.12
N TYR A 126 -1.60 -15.87 -20.09
CA TYR A 126 -1.35 -15.32 -18.78
C TYR A 126 -0.15 -16.14 -18.26
N VAL A 127 1.07 -15.69 -18.58
CA VAL A 127 2.27 -16.16 -17.89
C VAL A 127 2.22 -15.53 -16.49
N ASP A 128 1.28 -15.98 -15.69
CA ASP A 128 1.36 -15.92 -14.24
C ASP A 128 2.21 -17.12 -13.84
N SER A 129 3.48 -17.09 -14.25
CA SER A 129 4.47 -17.80 -13.51
C SER A 129 4.47 -17.11 -12.16
N LEU A 130 3.78 -17.68 -11.16
CA LEU A 130 4.21 -17.55 -9.78
C LEU A 130 5.73 -17.68 -9.84
N PRO A 131 6.49 -16.61 -9.55
CA PRO A 131 7.91 -16.62 -9.85
C PRO A 131 8.51 -17.86 -9.20
N GLY A 132 9.10 -18.73 -10.02
CA GLY A 132 9.84 -19.87 -9.52
C GLY A 132 10.91 -19.36 -8.55
N LYS A 133 11.34 -20.19 -7.60
CA LYS A 133 12.42 -19.81 -6.67
C LYS A 133 13.59 -19.23 -7.47
N ALA A 134 13.95 -17.98 -7.21
CA ALA A 134 15.07 -17.32 -7.88
C ALA A 134 16.31 -18.21 -7.77
N ARG A 135 16.79 -18.75 -8.89
CA ARG A 135 17.91 -19.71 -8.95
C ARG A 135 19.23 -19.13 -8.41
N ARG A 136 19.32 -17.79 -8.28
CA ARG A 136 20.52 -17.03 -7.91
C ARG A 136 20.26 -16.14 -6.69
N ALA A 137 19.60 -16.67 -5.66
CA ALA A 137 19.38 -15.95 -4.41
C ALA A 137 20.63 -16.02 -3.52
N TYR A 138 21.07 -14.89 -2.98
CA TYR A 138 22.03 -14.87 -1.87
C TYR A 138 21.24 -14.93 -0.57
N ALA A 139 21.40 -16.03 0.13
CA ALA A 139 21.02 -16.09 1.53
C ALA A 139 22.14 -15.46 2.34
N ARG A 140 21.86 -14.32 2.96
CA ARG A 140 22.72 -13.78 4.03
C ARG A 140 22.95 -14.90 5.05
N PRO A 141 24.19 -15.13 5.51
CA PRO A 141 24.43 -16.00 6.65
C PRO A 141 23.67 -15.47 7.86
N LEU A 142 22.68 -16.25 8.31
CA LEU A 142 21.94 -15.97 9.54
C LEU A 142 22.50 -16.85 10.67
N PRO A 143 22.41 -16.42 11.94
CA PRO A 143 22.79 -17.26 13.05
C PRO A 143 21.95 -18.56 13.07
N PRO A 144 22.45 -19.64 13.71
CA PRO A 144 21.69 -20.87 13.84
C PRO A 144 20.31 -20.63 14.48
N PRO A 145 19.25 -21.30 14.02
CA PRO A 145 17.93 -21.19 14.62
C PRO A 145 17.92 -21.54 16.11
N ALA A 146 17.20 -20.77 16.92
CA ALA A 146 17.10 -20.96 18.36
C ALA A 146 15.66 -20.73 18.86
N ALA A 147 15.21 -21.56 19.82
CA ALA A 147 13.90 -21.40 20.44
C ALA A 147 13.74 -20.06 21.19
N GLY A 148 14.85 -19.51 21.70
CA GLY A 148 14.90 -18.24 22.43
C GLY A 148 14.87 -16.99 21.53
N ALA A 149 14.79 -17.12 20.20
CA ALA A 149 14.95 -15.98 19.29
C ALA A 149 13.96 -14.83 19.54
N TYR A 150 12.71 -15.13 19.92
CA TYR A 150 11.72 -14.10 20.26
C TYR A 150 12.05 -13.30 21.51
N LYS A 151 12.95 -13.79 22.37
CA LYS A 151 13.41 -13.11 23.58
C LYS A 151 14.77 -12.43 23.37
N ASP A 152 15.68 -13.12 22.71
CA ASP A 152 17.09 -12.74 22.66
C ASP A 152 17.51 -12.14 21.30
N GLY A 153 16.64 -12.25 20.29
CA GLY A 153 16.94 -11.92 18.89
C GLY A 153 17.49 -13.12 18.12
N GLY A 154 17.57 -13.01 16.80
CA GLY A 154 18.11 -14.05 15.91
C GLY A 154 17.04 -14.80 15.13
N VAL A 155 17.32 -16.05 14.74
CA VAL A 155 16.43 -16.84 13.87
C VAL A 155 15.59 -17.80 14.74
N PRO A 156 14.24 -17.76 14.67
CA PRO A 156 13.39 -18.72 15.37
C PRO A 156 13.45 -20.11 14.73
N LEU A 157 12.98 -21.14 15.44
CA LEU A 157 12.93 -22.51 14.91
C LEU A 157 11.91 -22.60 13.77
N SER A 158 12.22 -23.37 12.73
CA SER A 158 11.26 -23.74 11.67
C SER A 158 10.72 -25.16 11.88
N ASP A 159 9.45 -25.37 11.55
CA ASP A 159 8.83 -26.69 11.45
C ASP A 159 8.34 -26.93 10.00
N PRO A 160 9.02 -27.79 9.22
CA PRO A 160 8.64 -28.04 7.83
C PRO A 160 7.21 -28.58 7.64
N ALA A 161 6.66 -29.31 8.62
CA ALA A 161 5.32 -29.85 8.53
C ALA A 161 4.26 -28.76 8.71
N ILE A 162 4.48 -27.82 9.64
CA ILE A 162 3.63 -26.64 9.80
C ILE A 162 3.74 -25.74 8.57
N GLU A 163 4.95 -25.51 8.05
CA GLU A 163 5.12 -24.69 6.85
C GLU A 163 4.34 -25.24 5.67
N LYS A 164 4.48 -26.54 5.39
CA LYS A 164 3.75 -27.19 4.30
C LYS A 164 2.24 -27.02 4.49
N LEU A 165 1.74 -27.19 5.71
CA LEU A 165 0.33 -27.00 6.03
C LEU A 165 -0.14 -25.56 5.76
N LEU A 166 0.67 -24.55 6.11
CA LEU A 166 0.35 -23.14 5.87
C LEU A 166 0.35 -22.80 4.38
N VAL A 167 1.38 -23.25 3.65
CA VAL A 167 1.58 -22.96 2.22
C VAL A 167 0.51 -23.63 1.34
N ASP A 168 0.18 -24.90 1.62
CA ASP A 168 -0.72 -25.66 0.76
C ASP A 168 -2.16 -25.62 1.28
N ASP A 169 -2.44 -26.34 2.37
CA ASP A 169 -3.82 -26.63 2.80
C ASP A 169 -4.53 -25.40 3.38
N PHE A 170 -3.83 -24.60 4.19
CA PHE A 170 -4.42 -23.42 4.81
C PHE A 170 -4.65 -22.30 3.80
N THR A 171 -3.69 -22.05 2.90
CA THR A 171 -3.86 -21.09 1.81
C THR A 171 -5.10 -21.43 0.97
N GLN A 172 -5.28 -22.70 0.61
CA GLN A 172 -6.44 -23.15 -0.14
C GLN A 172 -7.75 -22.96 0.63
N LEU A 173 -7.77 -23.22 1.94
CA LEU A 173 -8.94 -22.97 2.78
C LEU A 173 -9.36 -21.48 2.77
N VAL A 174 -8.40 -20.56 2.82
CA VAL A 174 -8.68 -19.11 2.79
C VAL A 174 -9.32 -18.72 1.45
N VAL A 175 -8.82 -19.25 0.33
CA VAL A 175 -9.39 -19.03 -1.01
C VAL A 175 -10.83 -19.56 -1.08
N GLU A 176 -11.04 -20.82 -0.69
CA GLU A 176 -12.36 -21.48 -0.68
C GLU A 176 -13.36 -20.72 0.23
N SER A 177 -12.90 -20.19 1.37
CA SER A 177 -13.75 -19.38 2.27
C SER A 177 -14.22 -18.08 1.60
N GLY A 178 -13.38 -17.45 0.79
CA GLY A 178 -13.76 -16.28 -0.01
C GLY A 178 -14.74 -16.63 -1.14
N GLU A 179 -14.65 -17.83 -1.71
CA GLU A 179 -15.57 -18.33 -2.74
C GLU A 179 -16.95 -18.63 -2.18
N ASP A 180 -17.03 -19.35 -1.05
CA ASP A 180 -18.27 -19.68 -0.35
C ASP A 180 -19.08 -18.43 0.01
N ARG A 181 -18.39 -17.41 0.54
CA ARG A 181 -19.04 -16.14 0.87
C ARG A 181 -19.67 -15.47 -0.35
N ARG A 182 -19.01 -15.55 -1.52
CA ARG A 182 -19.53 -14.94 -2.75
C ARG A 182 -20.67 -15.73 -3.37
N SER A 183 -20.61 -17.07 -3.29
CA SER A 183 -21.63 -17.94 -3.88
C SER A 183 -22.87 -18.07 -2.99
N SER A 184 -22.79 -17.70 -1.71
CA SER A 184 -23.80 -18.00 -0.68
C SER A 184 -24.12 -19.50 -0.58
N PHE A 185 -23.21 -20.35 -1.08
CA PHE A 185 -23.30 -21.79 -1.03
C PHE A 185 -22.22 -22.32 -0.08
N ASP A 186 -22.64 -23.23 0.79
CA ASP A 186 -21.75 -23.88 1.74
C ASP A 186 -21.00 -25.02 1.06
N ASN A 187 -19.71 -24.80 0.77
CA ASN A 187 -18.91 -25.77 0.04
C ASN A 187 -18.49 -26.94 0.94
N PRO A 188 -18.93 -28.17 0.65
CA PRO A 188 -18.58 -29.34 1.46
C PRO A 188 -17.07 -29.63 1.44
N GLU A 189 -16.35 -29.30 0.37
CA GLU A 189 -14.90 -29.49 0.29
C GLU A 189 -14.16 -28.57 1.25
N ARG A 190 -14.58 -27.30 1.33
CA ARG A 190 -14.05 -26.32 2.29
C ARG A 190 -14.26 -26.80 3.72
N LYS A 191 -15.48 -27.25 4.06
CA LYS A 191 -15.80 -27.78 5.40
C LYS A 191 -14.97 -29.02 5.74
N ALA A 192 -14.83 -29.95 4.80
CA ALA A 192 -14.00 -31.13 4.99
C ALA A 192 -12.51 -30.75 5.17
N ARG A 193 -12.02 -29.73 4.46
CA ARG A 193 -10.66 -29.21 4.62
C ARG A 193 -10.46 -28.55 5.99
N ALA A 194 -11.39 -27.70 6.41
CA ALA A 194 -11.36 -27.07 7.74
C ALA A 194 -11.32 -28.12 8.86
N ALA A 195 -12.12 -29.19 8.76
CA ALA A 195 -12.12 -30.30 9.72
C ALA A 195 -10.76 -31.03 9.75
N ARG A 196 -10.18 -31.36 8.58
CA ARG A 196 -8.83 -31.97 8.53
C ARG A 196 -7.76 -31.07 9.14
N LEU A 197 -7.83 -29.76 8.88
CA LEU A 197 -6.90 -28.79 9.44
C LEU A 197 -7.05 -28.63 10.95
N ALA A 198 -8.27 -28.72 11.48
CA ALA A 198 -8.54 -28.66 12.92
C ALA A 198 -7.88 -29.81 13.70
N ASP A 199 -7.65 -30.94 13.04
CA ASP A 199 -6.99 -32.14 13.60
C ASP A 199 -5.58 -32.37 13.04
N ALA A 200 -4.95 -31.32 12.52
CA ALA A 200 -3.62 -31.42 11.91
C ALA A 200 -2.55 -31.91 12.92
N PRO A 201 -1.88 -33.06 12.66
CA PRO A 201 -0.90 -33.61 13.59
C PRO A 201 0.27 -32.67 13.90
N ALA A 202 0.70 -31.89 12.91
CA ALA A 202 1.79 -30.92 13.05
C ALA A 202 1.47 -29.83 14.09
N ILE A 203 0.21 -29.41 14.19
CA ILE A 203 -0.25 -28.43 15.18
C ILE A 203 -0.42 -29.10 16.55
N ILE A 204 -1.04 -30.28 16.60
CA ILE A 204 -1.27 -31.04 17.84
C ILE A 204 0.05 -31.34 18.56
N ALA A 205 1.10 -31.70 17.81
CA ALA A 205 2.42 -32.01 18.34
C ALA A 205 3.08 -30.83 19.08
N ARG A 206 2.60 -29.60 18.89
CA ARG A 206 3.13 -28.38 19.56
C ARG A 206 2.40 -28.01 20.84
N GLY A 207 1.41 -28.81 21.23
CA GLY A 207 0.78 -28.72 22.54
C GLY A 207 -0.64 -28.14 22.51
N PRO A 208 -1.35 -28.23 23.65
CA PRO A 208 -2.78 -27.96 23.72
C PRO A 208 -3.14 -26.49 23.47
N MET A 209 -2.27 -25.55 23.85
CA MET A 209 -2.56 -24.12 23.68
C MET A 209 -2.56 -23.70 22.20
N LEU A 210 -1.54 -24.11 21.42
CA LEU A 210 -1.53 -23.85 19.98
C LEU A 210 -2.68 -24.59 19.27
N THR A 211 -2.96 -25.83 19.68
CA THR A 211 -4.08 -26.60 19.14
C THR A 211 -5.42 -25.90 19.34
N ALA A 212 -5.68 -25.36 20.53
CA ALA A 212 -6.89 -24.62 20.83
C ALA A 212 -6.98 -23.32 20.01
N ALA A 213 -5.90 -22.53 19.98
CA ALA A 213 -5.85 -21.29 19.20
C ALA A 213 -6.11 -21.52 17.70
N TRP A 214 -5.51 -22.58 17.14
CA TRP A 214 -5.69 -22.97 15.75
C TRP A 214 -7.14 -23.34 15.42
N ARG A 215 -7.76 -24.18 16.25
CA ARG A 215 -9.18 -24.56 16.10
C ARG A 215 -10.11 -23.36 16.23
N ASP A 216 -9.85 -22.48 17.19
CA ASP A 216 -10.62 -21.25 17.39
C ASP A 216 -10.55 -20.32 16.17
N MET A 217 -9.37 -20.18 15.56
CA MET A 217 -9.20 -19.39 14.33
C MET A 217 -10.01 -19.98 13.17
N LEU A 218 -9.96 -21.30 12.96
CA LEU A 218 -10.74 -21.97 11.92
C LEU A 218 -12.25 -21.79 12.14
N ALA A 219 -12.72 -21.91 13.38
CA ALA A 219 -14.12 -21.66 13.73
C ALA A 219 -14.53 -20.20 13.52
N ALA A 220 -13.65 -19.24 13.83
CA ALA A 220 -13.90 -17.83 13.57
C ALA A 220 -13.99 -17.52 12.07
N LEU A 221 -13.13 -18.15 11.25
CA LEU A 221 -13.20 -18.03 9.79
C LEU A 221 -14.50 -18.60 9.24
N ASP A 222 -14.93 -19.77 9.73
CA ASP A 222 -16.21 -20.38 9.34
C ASP A 222 -17.41 -19.49 9.71
N ARG A 223 -17.44 -18.93 10.92
CA ARG A 223 -18.47 -17.96 11.33
C ARG A 223 -18.46 -16.73 10.42
N TRP A 224 -17.26 -16.20 10.11
CA TRP A 224 -17.12 -15.04 9.24
C TRP A 224 -17.70 -15.26 7.84
N VAL A 225 -17.50 -16.45 7.25
CA VAL A 225 -18.06 -16.79 5.93
C VAL A 225 -19.58 -16.60 5.90
N HIS A 226 -20.27 -17.00 6.97
CA HIS A 226 -21.73 -17.02 7.05
C HIS A 226 -22.35 -15.73 7.61
N GLU A 227 -21.55 -14.83 8.19
CA GLU A 227 -22.08 -13.59 8.80
C GLU A 227 -22.54 -12.60 7.71
N PRO A 228 -23.83 -12.20 7.69
CA PRO A 228 -24.34 -11.25 6.71
C PRO A 228 -23.66 -9.89 6.81
N LEU A 229 -23.31 -9.28 5.68
CA LEU A 229 -22.70 -7.94 5.66
C LEU A 229 -23.58 -6.84 6.27
N SER A 230 -24.90 -7.01 6.19
CA SER A 230 -25.87 -6.08 6.78
C SER A 230 -26.05 -6.28 8.28
N SER A 231 -25.46 -7.32 8.86
CA SER A 231 -25.59 -7.63 10.27
C SER A 231 -24.83 -6.60 11.10
N PRO A 232 -25.42 -6.07 12.20
CA PRO A 232 -24.68 -5.25 13.15
C PRO A 232 -23.53 -6.02 13.81
N GLU A 233 -23.55 -7.36 13.78
CA GLU A 233 -22.48 -8.20 14.31
C GLU A 233 -21.27 -8.32 13.39
N PHE A 234 -21.38 -7.95 12.10
CA PHE A 234 -20.32 -8.21 11.12
C PHE A 234 -18.96 -7.61 11.53
N GLU A 235 -18.95 -6.39 12.06
CA GLU A 235 -17.73 -5.75 12.56
C GLU A 235 -17.16 -6.44 13.82
N THR A 236 -18.02 -7.02 14.65
CA THR A 236 -17.60 -7.83 15.79
C THR A 236 -17.00 -9.15 15.34
N VAL A 237 -17.58 -9.79 14.32
CA VAL A 237 -17.04 -11.02 13.73
C VAL A 237 -15.71 -10.77 13.02
N ASN A 238 -15.56 -9.64 12.31
CA ASN A 238 -14.28 -9.22 11.72
C ASN A 238 -13.18 -9.08 12.79
N ARG A 239 -13.46 -8.34 13.88
CA ARG A 239 -12.50 -8.17 14.99
C ARG A 239 -12.18 -9.49 15.67
N ALA A 240 -13.17 -10.36 15.87
CA ALA A 240 -12.97 -11.68 16.44
C ALA A 240 -12.05 -12.54 15.57
N LEU A 241 -12.24 -12.54 14.24
CA LEU A 241 -11.37 -13.25 13.31
C LEU A 241 -9.92 -12.76 13.42
N ARG A 242 -9.68 -11.45 13.34
CA ARG A 242 -8.32 -10.88 13.49
C ARG A 242 -7.67 -11.28 14.81
N THR A 243 -8.41 -11.18 15.91
CA THR A 243 -7.94 -11.55 17.25
C THR A 243 -7.56 -13.04 17.33
N LYS A 244 -8.38 -13.93 16.77
CA LYS A 244 -8.09 -15.37 16.78
C LYS A 244 -6.91 -15.75 15.89
N VAL A 245 -6.75 -15.10 14.75
CA VAL A 245 -5.55 -15.24 13.91
C VAL A 245 -4.30 -14.83 14.70
N ARG A 246 -4.31 -13.66 15.35
CA ARG A 246 -3.21 -13.19 16.19
C ARG A 246 -2.86 -14.18 17.30
N THR A 247 -3.88 -14.75 17.95
CA THR A 247 -3.69 -15.73 19.03
C THR A 247 -2.86 -16.93 18.55
N VAL A 248 -3.01 -17.37 17.29
CA VAL A 248 -2.18 -18.43 16.71
C VAL A 248 -0.72 -17.97 16.59
N SER A 249 -0.47 -16.77 16.08
CA SER A 249 0.87 -16.17 16.01
C SER A 249 1.55 -16.08 17.38
N ASP A 250 0.81 -15.64 18.40
CA ASP A 250 1.31 -15.55 19.77
C ASP A 250 1.70 -16.93 20.32
N GLN A 251 0.90 -17.98 20.04
CA GLN A 251 1.22 -19.35 20.47
C GLN A 251 2.40 -19.97 19.70
N LEU A 252 2.55 -19.65 18.41
CA LEU A 252 3.72 -20.05 17.62
C LEU A 252 4.99 -19.39 18.16
N ALA A 253 4.94 -18.09 18.45
CA ALA A 253 6.04 -17.34 19.04
C ALA A 253 6.41 -17.85 20.43
N ALA A 254 5.42 -18.15 21.29
CA ALA A 254 5.63 -18.74 22.61
C ALA A 254 6.29 -20.13 22.53
N ALA A 255 6.02 -20.90 21.48
CA ALA A 255 6.68 -22.17 21.20
C ALA A 255 8.07 -22.03 20.55
N GLY A 256 8.54 -20.80 20.30
CA GLY A 256 9.81 -20.52 19.62
C GLY A 256 9.79 -20.84 18.12
N ILE A 257 8.60 -20.98 17.52
CA ILE A 257 8.42 -21.35 16.11
C ILE A 257 8.23 -20.09 15.26
N GLY A 258 8.97 -20.00 14.16
CA GLY A 258 9.08 -18.84 13.28
C GLY A 258 7.97 -18.70 12.25
N TYR A 259 6.70 -18.72 12.67
CA TYR A 259 5.57 -18.43 11.78
C TYR A 259 4.67 -17.34 12.35
N TYR A 260 4.18 -16.47 11.48
CA TYR A 260 3.29 -15.36 11.82
C TYR A 260 2.09 -15.36 10.86
N LEU A 261 0.89 -15.31 11.41
CA LEU A 261 -0.35 -15.18 10.67
C LEU A 261 -0.95 -13.79 10.90
N GLU A 262 -1.47 -13.21 9.82
CA GLU A 262 -2.12 -11.92 9.86
C GLU A 262 -3.50 -12.00 9.20
N GLY A 263 -4.54 -11.67 9.96
CA GLY A 263 -5.91 -11.64 9.48
C GLY A 263 -6.32 -10.24 9.09
N ASP A 264 -6.91 -10.08 7.91
CA ASP A 264 -7.55 -8.86 7.46
C ASP A 264 -8.85 -9.15 6.68
N VAL A 265 -9.63 -8.10 6.44
CA VAL A 265 -10.89 -8.16 5.71
C VAL A 265 -10.85 -7.06 4.65
N ILE A 266 -10.72 -7.47 3.39
CA ILE A 266 -10.64 -6.54 2.26
C ILE A 266 -12.02 -6.32 1.65
N ASN A 267 -12.38 -5.04 1.44
CA ASN A 267 -13.57 -4.67 0.68
C ASN A 267 -13.15 -4.38 -0.77
N SER A 268 -13.53 -5.29 -1.67
CA SER A 268 -13.33 -5.12 -3.10
C SER A 268 -14.66 -4.80 -3.76
N GLY A 269 -14.66 -4.14 -4.92
CA GLY A 269 -15.90 -3.82 -5.65
C GLY A 269 -16.78 -5.02 -6.02
N GLY A 270 -16.32 -6.26 -5.78
CA GLY A 270 -17.08 -7.52 -5.93
C GLY A 270 -17.51 -8.17 -4.60
N GLY A 271 -17.32 -7.53 -3.46
CA GLY A 271 -17.68 -8.04 -2.14
C GLY A 271 -16.54 -7.96 -1.12
N VAL A 272 -16.80 -8.49 0.07
CA VAL A 272 -15.83 -8.52 1.17
C VAL A 272 -15.18 -9.90 1.23
N ALA A 273 -13.86 -9.96 1.37
CA ALA A 273 -13.09 -11.19 1.50
C ALA A 273 -12.24 -11.17 2.78
N ALA A 274 -12.25 -12.25 3.56
CA ALA A 274 -11.28 -12.47 4.61
C ALA A 274 -9.98 -12.91 3.95
N VAL A 275 -8.88 -12.37 4.46
CA VAL A 275 -7.55 -12.66 4.00
C VAL A 275 -6.74 -13.04 5.23
N ILE A 276 -6.11 -14.21 5.20
CA ILE A 276 -5.18 -14.60 6.24
C ILE A 276 -3.84 -14.86 5.56
N TYR A 277 -2.91 -13.92 5.73
CA TYR A 277 -1.56 -14.06 5.24
C TYR A 277 -0.77 -14.98 6.15
N SER A 278 0.08 -15.82 5.56
CA SER A 278 0.99 -16.69 6.31
C SER A 278 2.42 -16.27 6.01
N TYR A 279 3.20 -16.03 7.06
CA TYR A 279 4.58 -15.60 6.97
C TYR A 279 5.50 -16.53 7.74
N ARG A 280 6.73 -16.68 7.25
CA ARG A 280 7.88 -17.13 8.02
C ARG A 280 8.52 -15.91 8.68
N VAL A 281 8.84 -16.03 9.96
CA VAL A 281 9.69 -15.07 10.67
C VAL A 281 11.14 -15.47 10.38
N GLU A 282 11.81 -14.76 9.47
CA GLU A 282 13.21 -15.08 9.12
C GLU A 282 14.20 -14.58 10.18
N GLU A 283 13.88 -13.47 10.83
CA GLU A 283 14.73 -12.83 11.82
C GLU A 283 13.88 -12.07 12.84
N VAL A 284 14.22 -12.22 14.12
CA VAL A 284 13.75 -11.37 15.21
C VAL A 284 14.86 -10.37 15.50
N VAL A 285 14.60 -9.09 15.27
CA VAL A 285 15.53 -7.99 15.52
C VAL A 285 15.05 -7.19 16.71
N PHE A 286 15.99 -6.68 17.51
CA PHE A 286 15.68 -5.71 18.54
C PHE A 286 16.19 -4.33 18.14
N VAL A 287 15.35 -3.33 18.29
CA VAL A 287 15.78 -1.93 18.32
C VAL A 287 15.79 -1.45 19.76
N THR A 288 16.65 -0.50 20.08
CA THR A 288 16.64 0.19 21.36
C THR A 288 15.89 1.50 21.18
N VAL A 289 14.78 1.65 21.91
CA VAL A 289 13.99 2.89 21.98
C VAL A 289 14.25 3.51 23.34
N GLY A 290 15.02 4.62 23.35
CA GLY A 290 15.58 5.14 24.58
C GLY A 290 16.55 4.12 25.21
N ASN A 291 16.12 3.46 26.29
CA ASN A 291 16.87 2.38 26.97
C ASN A 291 16.15 1.02 26.96
N ALA A 292 14.97 0.94 26.33
CA ALA A 292 14.17 -0.28 26.30
C ALA A 292 14.38 -1.03 24.98
N PRO A 293 14.52 -2.37 25.01
CA PRO A 293 14.54 -3.17 23.78
C PRO A 293 13.11 -3.36 23.26
N HIS A 294 12.89 -3.05 21.98
CA HIS A 294 11.64 -3.31 21.26
C HIS A 294 11.91 -4.33 20.16
N ARG A 295 11.07 -5.37 20.13
CA ARG A 295 11.15 -6.45 19.16
C ARG A 295 10.54 -6.01 17.83
N VAL A 296 11.17 -6.36 16.73
CA VAL A 296 10.66 -6.17 15.36
C VAL A 296 10.87 -7.46 14.58
N LEU A 297 9.84 -7.91 13.87
CA LEU A 297 9.85 -9.18 13.14
C LEU A 297 10.12 -8.96 11.66
N SER A 298 11.09 -9.68 11.10
CA SER A 298 11.37 -9.71 9.66
C SER A 298 10.60 -10.87 9.03
N LEU A 299 9.55 -10.55 8.25
CA LEU A 299 8.60 -11.52 7.72
C LEU A 299 8.82 -11.79 6.22
N ARG A 300 8.90 -13.07 5.85
CA ARG A 300 8.81 -13.54 4.46
C ARG A 300 7.49 -14.26 4.24
N ARG A 301 6.79 -13.95 3.16
CA ARG A 301 5.50 -14.54 2.85
C ARG A 301 5.62 -15.99 2.41
N LEU A 302 4.71 -16.82 2.90
CA LEU A 302 4.59 -18.25 2.61
C LEU A 302 3.35 -18.58 1.77
N ASP A 303 2.24 -17.89 2.01
CA ASP A 303 0.99 -18.17 1.31
C ASP A 303 1.07 -17.86 -0.20
N ARG A 304 0.24 -18.54 -0.97
CA ARG A 304 0.13 -18.35 -2.43
C ARG A 304 -1.09 -17.51 -2.82
N LEU A 305 -1.58 -16.64 -1.94
CA LEU A 305 -2.72 -15.78 -2.28
C LEU A 305 -2.28 -14.76 -3.33
N ASN A 306 -3.09 -14.58 -4.38
CA ASN A 306 -2.85 -13.58 -5.43
C ASN A 306 -3.27 -12.16 -4.98
N LEU A 307 -2.72 -11.73 -3.85
CA LEU A 307 -2.88 -10.41 -3.26
C LEU A 307 -1.48 -9.84 -3.05
N VAL A 308 -1.29 -8.54 -3.20
CA VAL A 308 0.01 -7.90 -2.95
C VAL A 308 -0.20 -6.79 -1.93
N LYS A 309 0.62 -6.79 -0.88
CA LYS A 309 0.70 -5.65 0.03
C LYS A 309 1.65 -4.64 -0.57
N THR A 310 1.27 -3.37 -0.56
CA THR A 310 2.13 -2.28 -1.06
C THR A 310 3.04 -1.69 0.02
N LEU A 311 2.85 -2.11 1.27
CA LEU A 311 3.60 -1.63 2.43
C LEU A 311 4.93 -2.39 2.56
N LEU A 312 5.96 -1.71 3.07
CA LEU A 312 7.27 -2.31 3.35
C LEU A 312 7.38 -2.85 4.79
N GLY A 313 6.56 -2.32 5.69
CA GLY A 313 6.42 -2.70 7.07
C GLY A 313 5.01 -2.38 7.55
N MET A 314 4.66 -2.89 8.73
CA MET A 314 3.37 -2.63 9.35
C MET A 314 3.50 -2.63 10.87
N GLN A 315 2.71 -1.77 11.50
CA GLN A 315 2.47 -1.80 12.94
C GLN A 315 1.01 -1.40 13.20
N SER A 316 0.42 -2.05 14.19
CA SER A 316 -0.80 -1.58 14.86
C SER A 316 -0.90 -2.23 16.23
N ALA A 317 -1.69 -1.63 17.12
CA ALA A 317 -2.02 -2.23 18.41
C ALA A 317 -2.56 -3.67 18.28
N GLU A 318 -3.28 -3.97 17.18
CA GLU A 318 -3.79 -5.31 16.87
C GLU A 318 -2.72 -6.28 16.37
N LEU A 319 -1.62 -5.82 15.75
CA LEU A 319 -0.52 -6.68 15.27
C LEU A 319 0.44 -7.09 16.39
N GLY A 320 0.59 -6.25 17.42
CA GLY A 320 1.55 -6.46 18.50
C GLY A 320 2.93 -5.91 18.14
N ASP A 321 3.88 -6.80 17.83
CA ASP A 321 5.21 -6.38 17.42
C ASP A 321 5.16 -5.69 16.04
N PRO A 322 5.95 -4.61 15.83
CA PRO A 322 6.24 -4.10 14.50
C PRO A 322 6.77 -5.20 13.58
N VAL A 323 6.42 -5.15 12.30
CA VAL A 323 6.84 -6.15 11.31
C VAL A 323 7.39 -5.52 10.03
N LEU A 324 8.36 -6.17 9.41
CA LEU A 324 8.91 -5.85 8.09
C LEU A 324 8.48 -6.89 7.07
N LEU A 325 8.10 -6.47 5.88
CA LEU A 325 7.70 -7.35 4.78
C LEU A 325 8.87 -7.52 3.81
N LEU A 326 9.67 -8.56 4.02
CA LEU A 326 10.96 -8.73 3.35
C LEU A 326 10.81 -8.91 1.82
N ASP A 327 9.75 -9.57 1.34
CA ASP A 327 9.48 -9.69 -0.10
C ASP A 327 9.21 -8.34 -0.75
N GLN A 328 8.51 -7.45 -0.04
CA GLN A 328 8.23 -6.10 -0.52
C GLN A 328 9.49 -5.24 -0.50
N ILE A 329 10.36 -5.43 0.50
CA ILE A 329 11.67 -4.79 0.55
C ILE A 329 12.55 -5.27 -0.61
N ASP A 330 12.57 -6.57 -0.93
CA ASP A 330 13.31 -7.10 -2.08
C ASP A 330 12.82 -6.50 -3.40
N GLU A 331 11.50 -6.48 -3.62
CA GLU A 331 10.90 -5.85 -4.80
C GLU A 331 11.27 -4.36 -4.84
N HIS A 332 11.20 -3.65 -3.72
CA HIS A 332 11.56 -2.24 -3.63
C HIS A 332 13.05 -2.01 -3.94
N VAL A 333 13.92 -2.88 -3.45
CA VAL A 333 15.37 -2.82 -3.73
C VAL A 333 15.63 -3.03 -5.22
N ALA A 334 15.04 -4.06 -5.81
CA ALA A 334 15.24 -4.40 -7.22
C ALA A 334 14.66 -3.33 -8.16
N THR A 335 13.52 -2.73 -7.81
CA THR A 335 12.78 -1.83 -8.71
C THR A 335 13.03 -0.35 -8.47
N ARG A 336 13.54 0.06 -7.31
CA ARG A 336 13.74 1.48 -6.97
C ARG A 336 15.14 1.80 -6.43
N VAL A 337 15.70 0.96 -5.56
CA VAL A 337 16.98 1.27 -4.90
C VAL A 337 18.18 0.97 -5.78
N LEU A 338 18.30 -0.25 -6.32
CA LEU A 338 19.42 -0.57 -7.20
C LEU A 338 19.42 0.31 -8.47
N PRO A 339 18.30 0.54 -9.16
CA PRO A 339 18.29 1.40 -10.35
C PRO A 339 18.79 2.83 -10.11
N VAL A 340 18.53 3.43 -8.94
CA VAL A 340 18.97 4.82 -8.67
C VAL A 340 20.50 4.95 -8.58
N LEU A 341 21.22 3.84 -8.38
CA LEU A 341 22.68 3.81 -8.34
C LEU A 341 23.32 3.91 -9.73
N GLU A 342 22.56 3.78 -10.82
CA GLU A 342 23.03 4.09 -12.18
C GLU A 342 23.35 5.60 -12.23
N PRO A 343 24.47 6.02 -12.85
CA PRO A 343 24.78 7.43 -13.03
C PRO A 343 23.62 8.18 -13.69
N ASP A 344 23.31 9.36 -13.18
CA ASP A 344 22.23 10.24 -13.67
C ASP A 344 20.81 9.64 -13.63
N ALA A 345 20.64 8.45 -13.07
CA ALA A 345 19.32 7.83 -12.96
C ALA A 345 18.41 8.66 -12.04
N PRO A 346 17.17 8.95 -12.47
CA PRO A 346 16.19 9.63 -11.65
C PRO A 346 15.63 8.70 -10.57
N PHE A 347 15.18 9.27 -9.45
CA PHE A 347 14.44 8.50 -8.44
C PHE A 347 12.93 8.45 -8.77
N PRO A 348 12.29 7.27 -8.82
CA PRO A 348 10.88 7.15 -9.20
C PRO A 348 9.93 7.37 -8.01
N PHE A 349 9.84 8.61 -7.53
CA PHE A 349 9.00 8.96 -6.36
C PHE A 349 7.60 9.50 -6.72
N VAL A 350 7.24 9.62 -7.99
CA VAL A 350 5.99 10.30 -8.39
C VAL A 350 5.32 9.63 -9.57
N ASP A 351 4.03 9.95 -9.79
CA ASP A 351 3.27 9.47 -10.93
C ASP A 351 3.86 9.89 -12.29
N THR A 352 3.53 9.12 -13.32
CA THR A 352 4.05 9.29 -14.67
C THR A 352 3.67 10.61 -15.32
N GLU A 353 2.53 11.20 -14.94
CA GLU A 353 2.08 12.50 -15.46
C GLU A 353 3.04 13.61 -15.03
N TYR A 354 3.39 13.68 -13.74
CA TYR A 354 4.36 14.66 -13.27
C TYR A 354 5.78 14.39 -13.76
N LEU A 355 6.22 13.12 -13.76
CA LEU A 355 7.54 12.74 -14.30
C LEU A 355 7.70 13.10 -15.78
N ALA A 356 6.61 13.27 -16.53
CA ALA A 356 6.70 13.72 -17.91
C ALA A 356 7.00 15.23 -18.04
N SER A 357 6.65 16.03 -17.03
CA SER A 357 6.87 17.48 -17.01
C SER A 357 8.35 17.86 -16.87
N PRO A 358 8.80 19.04 -17.37
CA PRO A 358 10.17 19.50 -17.19
C PRO A 358 10.58 19.61 -15.72
N GLU A 359 9.68 20.11 -14.87
CA GLU A 359 9.92 20.22 -13.44
C GLU A 359 10.03 18.86 -12.77
N GLY A 360 9.08 17.95 -13.00
CA GLY A 360 9.11 16.62 -12.41
C GLY A 360 10.35 15.82 -12.78
N LYS A 361 10.83 15.95 -14.04
CA LYS A 361 12.13 15.38 -14.46
C LYS A 361 13.29 15.96 -13.67
N ARG A 362 13.35 17.29 -13.55
CA ARG A 362 14.39 18.00 -12.79
C ARG A 362 14.42 17.53 -11.34
N VAL A 363 13.27 17.50 -10.67
CA VAL A 363 13.17 17.06 -9.27
C VAL A 363 13.57 15.59 -9.13
N ALA A 364 13.15 14.72 -10.04
CA ALA A 364 13.52 13.30 -10.01
C ALA A 364 15.02 13.06 -10.23
N THR A 365 15.68 13.84 -11.07
CA THR A 365 17.14 13.80 -11.23
C THR A 365 17.84 14.25 -9.94
N ILE A 366 17.40 15.35 -9.33
CA ILE A 366 17.97 15.86 -8.06
C ILE A 366 17.77 14.86 -6.92
N ALA A 367 16.57 14.28 -6.83
CA ALA A 367 16.27 13.20 -5.88
C ALA A 367 17.18 11.99 -6.11
N GLY A 368 17.35 11.58 -7.37
CA GLY A 368 18.23 10.48 -7.75
C GLY A 368 19.68 10.71 -7.32
N GLU A 369 20.20 11.91 -7.54
CA GLU A 369 21.54 12.29 -7.09
C GLU A 369 21.70 12.25 -5.57
N ALA A 370 20.75 12.82 -4.82
CA ALA A 370 20.79 12.85 -3.36
C ALA A 370 20.70 11.45 -2.74
N VAL A 371 19.76 10.62 -3.22
CA VAL A 371 19.59 9.24 -2.76
C VAL A 371 20.81 8.39 -3.11
N ARG A 372 21.33 8.50 -4.34
CA ARG A 372 22.52 7.77 -4.79
C ARG A 372 23.74 8.12 -3.92
N ARG A 373 23.94 9.41 -3.60
CA ARG A 373 25.05 9.85 -2.74
C ARG A 373 25.03 9.16 -1.37
N ASP A 374 23.87 9.13 -0.69
CA ASP A 374 23.73 8.47 0.60
C ASP A 374 23.99 6.96 0.51
N LEU A 375 23.37 6.29 -0.47
CA LEU A 375 23.50 4.85 -0.64
C LEU A 375 24.94 4.44 -0.98
N LEU A 376 25.63 5.17 -1.86
CA LEU A 376 27.02 4.86 -2.21
C LEU A 376 27.96 5.03 -1.01
N VAL A 377 27.75 6.05 -0.18
CA VAL A 377 28.49 6.22 1.08
C VAL A 377 28.22 5.03 2.02
N ALA A 378 26.96 4.66 2.19
CA ALA A 378 26.56 3.55 3.06
C ALA A 378 27.05 2.16 2.58
N LEU A 379 27.21 1.98 1.26
CA LEU A 379 27.75 0.77 0.65
C LEU A 379 29.27 0.67 0.77
N GLY A 380 29.98 1.78 0.96
CA GLY A 380 31.42 1.81 1.19
C GLY A 380 32.21 1.11 0.07
N ALA A 381 32.96 0.06 0.41
CA ALA A 381 33.77 -0.70 -0.54
C ALA A 381 32.95 -1.35 -1.69
N ASP A 382 31.64 -1.53 -1.51
CA ASP A 382 30.77 -2.12 -2.53
C ASP A 382 30.22 -1.10 -3.53
N ALA A 383 30.42 0.21 -3.30
CA ALA A 383 29.84 1.28 -4.10
C ALA A 383 30.09 1.12 -5.61
N ALA A 384 31.34 0.89 -6.01
CA ALA A 384 31.71 0.76 -7.43
C ALA A 384 31.04 -0.45 -8.10
N ARG A 385 30.95 -1.59 -7.40
CA ARG A 385 30.27 -2.79 -7.91
C ARG A 385 28.75 -2.55 -8.02
N ALA A 386 28.16 -1.90 -7.01
CA ALA A 386 26.75 -1.56 -7.00
C ALA A 386 26.37 -0.62 -8.15
N THR A 387 27.19 0.40 -8.44
CA THR A 387 27.02 1.26 -9.63
C THR A 387 27.07 0.45 -10.92
N ARG A 388 28.03 -0.48 -11.06
CA ARG A 388 28.12 -1.33 -12.26
C ARG A 388 26.88 -2.21 -12.43
N ILE A 389 26.42 -2.85 -11.37
CA ILE A 389 25.18 -3.65 -11.37
C ILE A 389 23.98 -2.79 -11.78
N ALA A 390 23.86 -1.58 -11.23
CA ALA A 390 22.77 -0.67 -11.57
C ALA A 390 22.77 -0.27 -13.05
N THR A 391 23.95 0.01 -13.63
CA THR A 391 24.08 0.28 -15.08
C THR A 391 23.62 -0.92 -15.92
N LEU A 392 23.98 -2.14 -15.52
CA LEU A 392 23.53 -3.36 -16.19
C LEU A 392 22.01 -3.56 -16.08
N LEU A 393 21.44 -3.31 -14.89
CA LEU A 393 20.00 -3.33 -14.67
C LEU A 393 19.28 -2.28 -15.51
N GLY A 394 19.84 -1.07 -15.64
CA GLY A 394 19.32 0.00 -16.50
C GLY A 394 19.33 -0.40 -17.98
N GLU A 395 20.41 -1.02 -18.45
CA GLU A 395 20.50 -1.57 -19.81
C GLU A 395 19.41 -2.63 -20.05
N ARG A 396 19.27 -3.58 -19.12
CA ARG A 396 18.26 -4.64 -19.18
C ARG A 396 16.84 -4.09 -19.15
N ALA A 397 16.56 -3.10 -18.29
CA ALA A 397 15.24 -2.48 -18.21
C ALA A 397 14.83 -1.82 -19.54
N ARG A 398 15.77 -1.11 -20.19
CA ARG A 398 15.55 -0.54 -21.53
C ARG A 398 15.28 -1.62 -22.59
N MET A 399 15.90 -2.80 -22.49
CA MET A 399 15.62 -3.94 -23.37
C MET A 399 14.22 -4.50 -23.12
N VAL A 400 13.87 -4.77 -21.85
CA VAL A 400 12.57 -5.31 -21.46
C VAL A 400 11.42 -4.38 -21.89
N GLU A 401 11.60 -3.06 -21.80
CA GLU A 401 10.56 -2.13 -22.29
C GLU A 401 10.37 -2.23 -23.81
N ARG A 402 11.45 -2.38 -24.59
CA ARG A 402 11.33 -2.65 -26.04
C ARG A 402 10.63 -3.98 -26.33
N TRP A 403 10.89 -5.01 -25.52
CA TRP A 403 10.19 -6.29 -25.65
C TRP A 403 8.70 -6.13 -25.40
N ARG A 404 8.31 -5.38 -24.35
CA ARG A 404 6.91 -5.07 -24.04
C ARG A 404 6.23 -4.38 -25.22
N ASP A 405 6.86 -3.36 -25.81
CA ASP A 405 6.32 -2.66 -26.99
C ASP A 405 6.21 -3.57 -28.24
N MET A 406 7.13 -4.52 -28.40
CA MET A 406 7.09 -5.49 -29.51
C MET A 406 5.96 -6.50 -29.32
N LEU A 407 5.83 -7.05 -28.11
CA LEU A 407 4.81 -8.02 -27.74
C LEU A 407 3.41 -7.40 -27.78
N ASP A 408 3.26 -6.16 -27.30
CA ASP A 408 1.98 -5.44 -27.34
C ASP A 408 1.48 -5.25 -28.78
N ARG A 409 2.39 -4.94 -29.72
CA ARG A 409 2.09 -4.89 -31.16
C ARG A 409 1.67 -6.24 -31.77
N GLN A 410 1.99 -7.35 -31.10
CA GLN A 410 1.56 -8.70 -31.46
C GLN A 410 0.30 -9.14 -30.69
N GLY A 411 -0.30 -8.26 -29.87
CA GLY A 411 -1.44 -8.60 -29.02
C GLY A 411 -1.07 -9.41 -27.77
N LEU A 412 0.22 -9.44 -27.40
CA LEU A 412 0.74 -10.14 -26.24
C LEU A 412 1.09 -9.14 -25.12
N VAL A 413 0.81 -9.50 -23.88
CA VAL A 413 1.14 -8.65 -22.71
C VAL A 413 2.23 -9.31 -21.90
N MET A 414 3.30 -8.57 -21.62
CA MET A 414 4.38 -8.97 -20.74
C MET A 414 4.29 -8.17 -19.43
N SER A 415 4.37 -8.85 -18.28
CA SER A 415 4.45 -8.22 -16.97
C SER A 415 5.79 -7.49 -16.79
N ARG A 416 5.86 -6.55 -15.83
CA ARG A 416 7.14 -5.92 -15.49
C ARG A 416 7.96 -6.89 -14.63
N THR A 417 9.24 -6.99 -14.92
CA THR A 417 10.19 -7.78 -14.14
C THR A 417 10.50 -7.04 -12.84
N ARG A 418 10.23 -7.68 -11.70
CA ARG A 418 10.41 -7.10 -10.35
C ARG A 418 11.59 -7.69 -9.60
N GLU A 419 12.33 -8.58 -10.25
CA GLU A 419 13.39 -9.37 -9.66
C GLU A 419 14.77 -8.90 -10.12
N LEU A 420 15.78 -9.30 -9.34
CA LEU A 420 17.18 -9.02 -9.67
C LEU A 420 17.60 -9.71 -10.98
N PHE A 421 17.07 -10.90 -11.28
CA PHE A 421 17.34 -11.67 -12.50
C PHE A 421 16.05 -11.91 -13.28
N LEU A 422 16.17 -12.21 -14.56
CA LEU A 422 15.05 -12.71 -15.35
C LEU A 422 14.86 -14.20 -15.07
N GLY A 423 13.61 -14.65 -14.89
CA GLY A 423 13.32 -16.07 -14.70
C GLY A 423 13.56 -16.87 -15.99
N ASP A 424 14.10 -18.08 -15.87
CA ASP A 424 14.37 -18.95 -17.02
C ASP A 424 13.08 -19.27 -17.80
N ASP A 425 11.96 -19.46 -17.11
CA ASP A 425 10.65 -19.69 -17.74
C ASP A 425 10.21 -18.47 -18.56
N LEU A 426 10.51 -17.25 -18.10
CA LEU A 426 10.26 -16.03 -18.85
C LEU A 426 11.11 -16.01 -20.12
N ILE A 427 12.42 -16.27 -20.02
CA ILE A 427 13.32 -16.30 -21.18
C ILE A 427 12.86 -17.35 -22.20
N ALA A 428 12.58 -18.58 -21.75
CA ALA A 428 12.06 -19.65 -22.60
C ALA A 428 10.73 -19.26 -23.27
N SER A 429 9.83 -18.59 -22.55
CA SER A 429 8.55 -18.14 -23.10
C SER A 429 8.67 -17.05 -24.17
N LEU A 430 9.80 -16.36 -24.24
CA LEU A 430 10.10 -15.28 -25.20
C LEU A 430 10.84 -15.77 -26.44
N GLU A 431 11.30 -17.02 -26.46
CA GLU A 431 11.97 -17.62 -27.62
C GLU A 431 11.08 -17.56 -28.87
N GLY A 432 11.66 -17.12 -29.99
CA GLY A 432 10.94 -16.92 -31.25
C GLY A 432 10.03 -15.70 -31.30
N LYS A 433 9.73 -15.05 -30.17
CA LYS A 433 8.92 -13.81 -30.11
C LYS A 433 9.78 -12.55 -30.06
N ILE A 434 10.99 -12.67 -29.49
CA ILE A 434 11.98 -11.61 -29.34
C ILE A 434 13.26 -12.01 -30.10
N PRO A 435 14.03 -11.07 -30.69
CA PRO A 435 15.29 -11.40 -31.36
C PRO A 435 16.27 -12.12 -30.44
N ALA A 436 16.85 -13.23 -30.91
CA ALA A 436 17.77 -14.07 -30.12
C ALA A 436 18.93 -13.27 -29.52
N SER A 437 19.51 -12.34 -30.28
CA SER A 437 20.60 -11.48 -29.79
C SER A 437 20.23 -10.61 -28.59
N GLN A 438 18.95 -10.24 -28.44
CA GLN A 438 18.47 -9.52 -27.27
C GLN A 438 18.30 -10.45 -26.06
N LEU A 439 17.80 -11.67 -26.27
CA LEU A 439 17.72 -12.68 -25.21
C LEU A 439 19.14 -13.06 -24.73
N ASP A 440 20.07 -13.29 -25.65
CA ASP A 440 21.48 -13.57 -25.35
C ASP A 440 22.13 -12.45 -24.54
N ARG A 441 21.88 -11.18 -24.93
CA ARG A 441 22.40 -10.04 -24.17
C ARG A 441 21.80 -9.94 -22.77
N ALA A 442 20.51 -10.23 -22.61
CA ALA A 442 19.87 -10.22 -21.30
C ALA A 442 20.44 -11.30 -20.38
N SER A 443 20.65 -12.51 -20.90
CA SER A 443 21.33 -13.60 -20.17
C SER A 443 22.76 -13.22 -19.80
N ALA A 444 23.52 -12.61 -20.72
CA ALA A 444 24.88 -12.14 -20.46
C ALA A 444 24.92 -11.05 -19.38
N ILE A 445 23.92 -10.15 -19.33
CA ILE A 445 23.77 -9.17 -18.24
C ILE A 445 23.56 -9.89 -16.90
N ASP A 446 22.68 -10.88 -16.84
CA ASP A 446 22.38 -11.63 -15.61
C ASP A 446 23.59 -12.42 -15.11
N ASP A 447 24.41 -12.96 -16.01
CA ASP A 447 25.68 -13.60 -15.68
C ASP A 447 26.72 -12.60 -15.16
N GLU A 448 26.82 -11.42 -15.78
CA GLU A 448 27.70 -10.35 -15.31
C GLU A 448 27.29 -9.86 -13.92
N ILE A 449 25.99 -9.64 -13.68
CA ILE A 449 25.46 -9.27 -12.36
C ILE A 449 25.82 -10.33 -11.31
N ALA A 450 25.68 -11.61 -11.64
CA ALA A 450 26.05 -12.69 -10.73
C ALA A 450 27.56 -12.69 -10.42
N SER A 451 28.41 -12.48 -11.44
CA SER A 451 29.87 -12.40 -11.28
C SER A 451 30.33 -11.23 -10.41
N LEU A 452 29.54 -10.15 -10.36
CA LEU A 452 29.78 -8.96 -9.54
C LEU A 452 29.26 -9.10 -8.10
N GLU A 453 28.89 -10.31 -7.68
CA GLU A 453 28.23 -10.58 -6.41
C GLU A 453 26.89 -9.84 -6.26
N GLY A 454 26.16 -9.65 -7.36
CA GLY A 454 24.88 -8.93 -7.41
C GLY A 454 23.91 -9.32 -6.29
N PRO A 455 23.70 -10.62 -6.01
CA PRO A 455 22.86 -11.05 -4.89
C PRO A 455 23.31 -10.56 -3.51
N ARG A 456 24.62 -10.53 -3.24
CA ARG A 456 25.18 -10.02 -1.97
C ARG A 456 24.99 -8.50 -1.86
N ILE A 457 25.20 -7.77 -2.95
CA ILE A 457 25.01 -6.32 -3.00
C ILE A 457 23.54 -5.93 -2.87
N ALA A 458 22.64 -6.67 -3.52
CA ALA A 458 21.20 -6.51 -3.34
C ALA A 458 20.79 -6.77 -1.88
N SER A 459 21.34 -7.81 -1.24
CA SER A 459 21.12 -8.08 0.19
C SER A 459 21.67 -6.96 1.09
N ARG A 460 22.78 -6.32 0.71
CA ARG A 460 23.30 -5.16 1.45
C ARG A 460 22.37 -3.95 1.32
N CYS A 461 21.84 -3.68 0.12
CA CYS A 461 20.84 -2.63 -0.10
C CYS A 461 19.55 -2.94 0.68
N HIS A 462 19.11 -4.20 0.69
CA HIS A 462 18.01 -4.68 1.51
C HIS A 462 18.21 -4.33 2.98
N GLN A 463 19.39 -4.59 3.56
CA GLN A 463 19.66 -4.26 4.97
C GLN A 463 19.54 -2.76 5.26
N LEU A 464 20.01 -1.91 4.36
CA LEU A 464 19.87 -0.45 4.50
C LEU A 464 18.40 -0.03 4.50
N VAL A 465 17.61 -0.55 3.55
CA VAL A 465 16.17 -0.29 3.46
C VAL A 465 15.44 -0.84 4.70
N ALA A 466 15.69 -2.10 5.06
CA ALA A 466 15.07 -2.74 6.21
C ALA A 466 15.37 -1.99 7.50
N ALA A 467 16.59 -1.48 7.69
CA ALA A 467 16.94 -0.67 8.85
C ALA A 467 16.13 0.63 8.94
N THR A 468 15.94 1.34 7.82
CA THR A 468 15.13 2.57 7.85
C THR A 468 13.65 2.28 8.12
N ILE A 469 13.07 1.25 7.48
CA ILE A 469 11.68 0.85 7.74
C ILE A 469 11.51 0.34 9.17
N ARG A 470 12.49 -0.39 9.73
CA ARG A 470 12.45 -0.83 11.13
C ARG A 470 12.28 0.32 12.10
N ARG A 471 12.99 1.43 11.90
CA ARG A 471 12.86 2.62 12.75
C ARG A 471 11.49 3.28 12.61
N HIS A 472 10.94 3.30 11.40
CA HIS A 472 9.59 3.79 11.14
C HIS A 472 8.54 2.96 11.91
N GLU A 473 8.54 1.64 11.73
CA GLU A 473 7.55 0.77 12.39
C GLU A 473 7.75 0.71 13.91
N ALA A 474 8.99 0.81 14.39
CA ALA A 474 9.28 0.91 15.82
C ALA A 474 8.73 2.20 16.46
N GLN A 475 8.70 3.31 15.72
CA GLN A 475 8.08 4.55 16.19
C GLN A 475 6.57 4.37 16.38
N HIS A 476 5.87 3.75 15.43
CA HIS A 476 4.45 3.42 15.62
C HIS A 476 4.23 2.54 16.86
N GLY A 477 5.09 1.54 17.06
CA GLY A 477 5.04 0.69 18.25
C GLY A 477 5.30 1.44 19.56
N LEU A 478 6.18 2.45 19.54
CA LEU A 478 6.39 3.33 20.69
C LEU A 478 5.15 4.17 20.96
N ASP A 479 4.56 4.78 19.93
CA ASP A 479 3.41 5.67 20.04
C ASP A 479 2.17 4.94 20.58
N ASP A 480 1.95 3.70 20.15
CA ASP A 480 0.87 2.83 20.63
C ASP A 480 1.02 2.44 22.11
N GLN A 481 2.23 2.47 22.67
CA GLN A 481 2.51 2.14 24.07
C GLN A 481 2.43 3.34 25.01
N ARG A 482 2.20 4.55 24.49
CA ARG A 482 2.17 5.76 25.31
C ARG A 482 0.87 5.83 26.12
N ASP A 483 0.98 6.29 27.37
CA ASP A 483 -0.18 6.60 28.21
C ASP A 483 -1.04 7.74 27.63
N SER A 484 -0.42 8.63 26.85
CA SER A 484 -1.08 9.73 26.17
C SER A 484 -0.56 9.90 24.74
N MET A 485 -1.49 10.15 23.82
CA MET A 485 -1.16 10.50 22.44
C MET A 485 -0.20 11.69 22.37
N LEU A 486 0.67 11.68 21.36
CA LEU A 486 1.48 12.84 21.02
C LEU A 486 0.60 14.07 20.78
N ARG A 487 1.17 15.25 21.08
CA ARG A 487 0.56 16.55 20.79
C ARG A 487 0.05 16.59 19.37
N TYR A 488 -1.13 17.16 19.16
CA TYR A 488 -1.66 17.40 17.82
C TYR A 488 -0.95 18.60 17.17
N PRO A 489 -0.15 18.42 16.09
CA PRO A 489 0.57 19.53 15.50
C PRO A 489 -0.39 20.55 14.84
N PRO A 490 -0.22 21.87 15.07
CA PRO A 490 -1.12 22.89 14.53
C PRO A 490 -1.28 22.83 13.00
N ALA A 491 -0.20 22.52 12.28
CA ALA A 491 -0.25 22.37 10.82
C ALA A 491 -1.16 21.21 10.37
N LEU A 492 -1.24 20.11 11.14
CA LEU A 492 -2.19 19.03 10.84
C LEU A 492 -3.62 19.42 11.21
N GLU A 493 -3.81 20.17 12.29
CA GLU A 493 -5.13 20.68 12.71
C GLU A 493 -5.72 21.64 11.68
N GLU A 494 -4.90 22.53 11.12
CA GLU A 494 -5.32 23.44 10.06
C GLU A 494 -5.84 22.69 8.82
N GLN A 495 -5.20 21.58 8.46
CA GLN A 495 -5.52 20.82 7.23
C GLN A 495 -6.66 19.81 7.42
N LEU A 496 -6.72 19.16 8.59
CA LEU A 496 -7.66 18.05 8.83
C LEU A 496 -8.83 18.44 9.75
N GLY A 497 -8.77 19.62 10.38
CA GLY A 497 -9.72 20.09 11.37
C GLY A 497 -9.46 19.50 12.77
N PRO A 498 -10.45 19.55 13.67
CA PRO A 498 -10.28 19.08 15.04
C PRO A 498 -9.99 17.57 15.11
N ALA A 499 -9.23 17.17 16.13
CA ALA A 499 -8.84 15.77 16.37
C ALA A 499 -10.04 14.86 16.66
N ASN A 500 -11.05 15.41 17.34
CA ASN A 500 -12.28 14.72 17.67
C ASN A 500 -13.43 15.22 16.79
N ASP A 501 -14.44 14.38 16.61
CA ASP A 501 -15.69 14.79 15.98
C ASP A 501 -16.56 15.61 16.95
N ARG A 502 -17.79 15.94 16.52
CA ARG A 502 -18.72 16.75 17.33
C ARG A 502 -19.19 16.04 18.62
N ASN A 503 -18.98 14.74 18.73
CA ASN A 503 -19.34 13.91 19.90
C ASN A 503 -18.10 13.57 20.75
N ASP A 504 -16.99 14.28 20.54
CA ASP A 504 -15.70 14.04 21.20
C ASP A 504 -15.09 12.66 20.90
N VAL A 505 -15.47 12.03 19.77
CA VAL A 505 -14.90 10.75 19.35
C VAL A 505 -13.66 11.00 18.48
N PRO A 506 -12.50 10.35 18.77
CA PRO A 506 -11.30 10.49 17.97
C PRO A 506 -11.52 10.15 16.49
N ARG A 507 -11.09 11.05 15.60
CA ARG A 507 -11.17 10.85 14.15
C ARG A 507 -9.95 10.04 13.69
N ARG A 508 -10.18 8.77 13.33
CA ARG A 508 -9.13 7.83 12.86
C ARG A 508 -8.20 8.40 11.78
N ALA A 509 -8.71 9.21 10.87
CA ALA A 509 -7.89 9.83 9.82
C ALA A 509 -6.87 10.84 10.38
N VAL A 510 -7.26 11.59 11.42
CA VAL A 510 -6.38 12.55 12.11
C VAL A 510 -5.34 11.82 12.95
N GLU A 511 -5.78 10.82 13.71
CA GLU A 511 -4.91 9.96 14.51
C GLU A 511 -3.84 9.30 13.64
N ARG A 512 -4.25 8.66 12.53
CA ARG A 512 -3.31 8.06 11.59
C ARG A 512 -2.36 9.08 10.97
N ALA A 513 -2.84 10.27 10.56
CA ALA A 513 -1.95 11.28 9.99
C ALA A 513 -0.91 11.78 11.01
N ARG A 514 -1.28 11.85 12.29
CA ARG A 514 -0.38 12.18 13.39
C ARG A 514 0.67 11.10 13.62
N HIS A 515 0.27 9.83 13.63
CA HIS A 515 1.18 8.68 13.78
C HIS A 515 2.15 8.59 12.60
N GLU A 516 1.66 8.72 11.36
CA GLU A 516 2.50 8.77 10.17
C GLU A 516 3.50 9.93 10.22
N LEU A 517 3.07 11.14 10.59
CA LEU A 517 3.98 12.29 10.73
C LEU A 517 5.06 12.03 11.79
N ALA A 518 4.70 11.39 12.91
CA ALA A 518 5.65 11.04 13.95
C ALA A 518 6.64 9.99 13.43
N ALA A 519 6.15 8.91 12.83
CA ALA A 519 6.96 7.85 12.26
C ALA A 519 7.95 8.34 11.20
N TYR A 520 7.52 9.16 10.23
CA TYR A 520 8.43 9.71 9.21
C TYR A 520 9.46 10.70 9.79
N THR A 521 9.04 11.55 10.72
CA THR A 521 9.96 12.52 11.37
C THR A 521 11.00 11.78 12.21
N SER A 522 10.58 10.78 13.00
CA SER A 522 11.48 9.93 13.79
C SER A 522 12.42 9.11 12.91
N GLN A 523 11.90 8.47 11.85
CA GLN A 523 12.69 7.72 10.88
C GLN A 523 13.81 8.58 10.30
N LEU A 524 13.47 9.76 9.78
CA LEU A 524 14.44 10.65 9.15
C LEU A 524 15.49 11.18 10.15
N ALA A 525 15.08 11.53 11.37
CA ALA A 525 15.99 11.99 12.41
C ALA A 525 16.93 10.88 12.93
N ASN A 526 16.44 9.65 13.01
CA ASN A 526 17.15 8.50 13.56
C ASN A 526 17.89 7.66 12.51
N ASP A 527 17.81 7.95 11.21
CA ASP A 527 18.52 7.21 10.15
C ASP A 527 19.98 7.68 9.97
N PRO A 528 20.99 6.92 10.45
CA PRO A 528 22.38 7.35 10.40
C PRO A 528 23.00 7.25 9.00
N LEU A 529 22.45 6.44 8.09
CA LEU A 529 23.10 6.07 6.84
C LEU A 529 22.41 6.62 5.61
N THR A 530 21.08 6.68 5.61
CA THR A 530 20.30 6.94 4.38
C THR A 530 19.17 7.99 4.55
N PRO A 531 19.39 9.13 5.25
CA PRO A 531 18.32 10.09 5.48
C PRO A 531 17.74 10.70 4.19
N GLN A 532 18.51 10.90 3.11
CA GLN A 532 17.96 11.37 1.83
C GLN A 532 17.03 10.32 1.20
N PHE A 533 17.39 9.03 1.27
CA PHE A 533 16.48 7.96 0.84
C PHE A 533 15.18 7.98 1.63
N SER A 534 15.26 8.09 2.95
CA SER A 534 14.10 8.19 3.83
C SER A 534 13.22 9.41 3.51
N LEU A 535 13.82 10.59 3.30
CA LEU A 535 13.12 11.81 2.88
C LEU A 535 12.39 11.63 1.53
N TRP A 536 13.06 11.07 0.53
CA TRP A 536 12.44 10.91 -0.80
C TRP A 536 11.39 9.79 -0.84
N ASN A 537 11.52 8.78 0.03
CA ASN A 537 10.50 7.75 0.18
C ASN A 537 9.24 8.30 0.86
N VAL A 538 9.33 9.25 1.82
CA VAL A 538 8.13 9.93 2.34
C VAL A 538 7.59 10.97 1.35
N ALA A 539 8.47 11.72 0.67
CA ALA A 539 8.07 12.74 -0.31
C ALA A 539 7.17 12.17 -1.42
N GLN A 540 7.31 10.88 -1.75
CA GLN A 540 6.45 10.24 -2.74
C GLN A 540 4.95 10.41 -2.45
N PHE A 541 4.53 10.44 -1.18
CA PHE A 541 3.12 10.59 -0.82
C PHE A 541 2.59 12.01 -1.05
N ALA A 542 3.46 13.02 -0.92
CA ALA A 542 3.11 14.40 -1.24
C ALA A 542 3.06 14.62 -2.75
N PHE A 543 3.95 14.00 -3.51
CA PHE A 543 4.02 14.19 -4.95
C PHE A 543 3.09 13.27 -5.75
N ALA A 544 2.84 12.03 -5.34
CA ALA A 544 2.03 11.09 -6.13
C ALA A 544 0.52 11.37 -5.96
N ARG A 545 -0.15 11.73 -7.06
CA ARG A 545 -1.59 12.05 -7.06
C ARG A 545 -2.48 10.96 -6.46
N PRO A 546 -2.21 9.66 -6.72
CA PRO A 546 -3.02 8.59 -6.16
C PRO A 546 -2.98 8.52 -4.62
N SER A 547 -1.98 9.12 -3.98
CA SER A 547 -1.82 9.17 -2.52
C SER A 547 -2.50 10.40 -1.88
N TRP A 548 -2.97 11.37 -2.67
CA TRP A 548 -3.51 12.60 -2.12
C TRP A 548 -4.78 12.36 -1.30
N GLY A 549 -4.85 13.02 -0.15
CA GLY A 549 -5.94 12.87 0.80
C GLY A 549 -5.77 11.69 1.77
N THR A 550 -4.71 10.90 1.63
CA THR A 550 -4.35 9.90 2.64
C THR A 550 -3.57 10.52 3.79
N PRO A 551 -3.60 9.92 5.00
CA PRO A 551 -2.79 10.34 6.14
C PRO A 551 -1.31 10.57 5.82
N GLU A 552 -0.73 9.67 5.02
CA GLU A 552 0.68 9.71 4.61
C GLU A 552 0.97 10.94 3.74
N SER A 553 0.03 11.36 2.88
CA SER A 553 0.21 12.57 2.05
C SER A 553 0.24 13.86 2.87
N TYR A 554 -0.62 13.97 3.90
CA TYR A 554 -0.61 15.13 4.81
C TYR A 554 0.66 15.16 5.66
N ALA A 555 1.06 14.00 6.21
CA ALA A 555 2.30 13.86 6.95
C ALA A 555 3.52 14.26 6.10
N ALA A 556 3.59 13.80 4.86
CA ALA A 556 4.69 14.11 3.94
C ALA A 556 4.78 15.62 3.63
N VAL A 557 3.65 16.28 3.33
CA VAL A 557 3.61 17.73 3.06
C VAL A 557 4.10 18.51 4.27
N ILE A 558 3.53 18.23 5.46
CA ILE A 558 3.84 18.99 6.67
C ILE A 558 5.29 18.80 7.09
N LEU A 559 5.84 17.59 6.95
CA LEU A 559 7.25 17.34 7.21
C LEU A 559 8.15 18.16 6.26
N ILE A 560 7.88 18.15 4.96
CA ILE A 560 8.67 18.91 3.97
C ILE A 560 8.60 20.41 4.26
N GLU A 561 7.41 20.94 4.53
CA GLU A 561 7.22 22.36 4.86
C GLU A 561 7.93 22.75 6.16
N ALA A 562 7.82 21.95 7.21
CA ALA A 562 8.48 22.21 8.49
C ALA A 562 10.00 22.21 8.35
N LEU A 563 10.56 21.25 7.60
CA LEU A 563 11.99 21.24 7.27
C LEU A 563 12.40 22.48 6.47
N GLY A 564 11.59 22.90 5.50
CA GLY A 564 11.81 24.13 4.72
C GLY A 564 11.81 25.40 5.59
N LYS A 565 10.82 25.54 6.47
CA LYS A 565 10.75 26.66 7.44
C LYS A 565 11.99 26.68 8.34
N ARG A 566 12.44 25.51 8.78
CA ARG A 566 13.63 25.40 9.64
C ARG A 566 14.95 25.73 8.92
N LEU A 567 14.97 25.63 7.59
CA LEU A 567 16.04 26.16 6.75
C LEU A 567 15.96 27.67 6.51
N GLY A 568 14.93 28.34 7.02
CA GLY A 568 14.69 29.76 6.78
C GLY A 568 14.14 30.06 5.39
N LEU A 569 13.55 29.06 4.72
CA LEU A 569 12.83 29.28 3.47
C LEU A 569 11.50 29.96 3.75
N ASP A 570 11.08 30.85 2.86
CA ASP A 570 9.72 31.39 2.86
C ASP A 570 8.77 30.33 2.31
N VAL A 571 8.06 29.65 3.21
CA VAL A 571 7.22 28.49 2.91
C VAL A 571 5.75 28.87 3.08
N ASP A 572 5.12 29.19 1.97
CA ASP A 572 3.66 29.17 1.88
C ASP A 572 3.13 27.72 2.01
N PRO A 573 1.93 27.52 2.56
CA PRO A 573 1.27 26.21 2.54
C PRO A 573 1.14 25.67 1.11
N ALA A 574 1.59 24.43 0.92
CA ALA A 574 1.46 23.69 -0.32
C ALA A 574 0.08 23.07 -0.47
N ILE A 575 -0.64 22.80 0.64
CA ILE A 575 -2.05 22.41 0.55
C ILE A 575 -2.91 23.67 0.51
N HIS A 576 -3.62 23.85 -0.60
CA HIS A 576 -4.63 24.91 -0.75
C HIS A 576 -5.82 24.39 -1.55
N SER A 577 -7.03 24.78 -1.14
CA SER A 577 -8.29 24.34 -1.77
C SER A 577 -8.43 22.81 -1.92
N GLY A 578 -7.89 22.05 -0.96
CA GLY A 578 -7.93 20.57 -0.98
C GLY A 578 -7.02 19.91 -2.01
N ALA A 579 -6.09 20.65 -2.62
CA ALA A 579 -5.09 20.12 -3.55
C ALA A 579 -3.67 20.39 -3.04
N ILE A 580 -2.73 19.53 -3.40
CA ILE A 580 -1.31 19.70 -3.09
C ILE A 580 -0.60 20.38 -4.27
N ASP A 581 0.06 21.50 -3.98
CA ASP A 581 0.88 22.26 -4.92
C ASP A 581 2.28 21.65 -5.04
N ARG A 582 2.50 20.91 -6.12
CA ARG A 582 3.77 20.23 -6.37
C ARG A 582 4.91 21.19 -6.69
N GLU A 583 4.63 22.33 -7.30
CA GLU A 583 5.66 23.30 -7.69
C GLU A 583 6.26 23.94 -6.43
N ARG A 584 5.41 24.31 -5.47
CA ARG A 584 5.85 24.79 -4.15
C ARG A 584 6.68 23.76 -3.40
N LEU A 585 6.21 22.51 -3.35
CA LEU A 585 6.98 21.42 -2.72
C LEU A 585 8.31 21.16 -3.43
N ALA A 586 8.36 21.25 -4.76
CA ALA A 586 9.56 21.04 -5.54
C ALA A 586 10.67 22.04 -5.21
N VAL A 587 10.30 23.30 -4.95
CA VAL A 587 11.25 24.35 -4.49
C VAL A 587 11.89 23.94 -3.16
N ILE A 588 11.10 23.52 -2.18
CA ILE A 588 11.59 23.13 -0.85
C ILE A 588 12.40 21.83 -0.93
N ALA A 589 11.86 20.80 -1.57
CA ALA A 589 12.49 19.48 -1.68
C ALA A 589 13.86 19.54 -2.40
N THR A 590 13.99 20.41 -3.40
CA THR A 590 15.28 20.64 -4.09
C THR A 590 16.34 21.20 -3.14
N GLN A 591 15.97 22.11 -2.22
CA GLN A 591 16.91 22.65 -1.23
C GLN A 591 17.29 21.58 -0.19
N LEU A 592 16.31 20.77 0.24
CA LEU A 592 16.56 19.67 1.18
C LEU A 592 17.50 18.61 0.61
N ALA A 593 17.42 18.32 -0.70
CA ALA A 593 18.29 17.38 -1.39
C ALA A 593 19.79 17.77 -1.39
N ALA A 594 20.08 19.06 -1.22
CA ALA A 594 21.45 19.57 -1.15
C ALA A 594 22.07 19.45 0.25
N LEU A 595 21.28 19.15 1.29
CA LEU A 595 21.77 19.07 2.66
C LEU A 595 22.66 17.83 2.89
N PRO A 596 23.78 17.98 3.63
CA PRO A 596 24.48 16.85 4.20
C PRO A 596 23.58 16.03 5.14
N ALA A 597 23.78 14.71 5.17
CA ALA A 597 22.99 13.77 5.97
C ALA A 597 22.88 14.17 7.45
N ASP A 598 24.00 14.55 8.09
CA ASP A 598 24.02 15.00 9.49
C ASP A 598 23.17 16.26 9.72
N ARG A 599 23.21 17.21 8.78
CA ARG A 599 22.45 18.46 8.91
C ARG A 599 20.96 18.20 8.72
N LEU A 600 20.58 17.35 7.75
CA LEU A 600 19.20 16.95 7.55
C LEU A 600 18.63 16.27 8.81
N ARG A 601 19.37 15.33 9.41
CA ARG A 601 19.00 14.71 10.68
C ARG A 601 18.85 15.71 11.83
N ALA A 602 19.82 16.61 12.00
CA ALA A 602 19.82 17.59 13.07
C ALA A 602 18.59 18.51 12.99
N ILE A 603 18.32 19.06 11.80
CA ILE A 603 17.13 19.89 11.54
C ILE A 603 15.85 19.10 11.79
N THR A 604 15.80 17.82 11.39
CA THR A 604 14.61 16.98 11.61
C THR A 604 14.33 16.78 13.11
N ARG A 605 15.36 16.66 13.96
CA ARG A 605 15.18 16.62 15.43
C ARG A 605 14.62 17.93 15.98
N GLU A 606 15.03 19.07 15.42
CA GLU A 606 14.49 20.37 15.80
C GLU A 606 13.02 20.50 15.37
N VAL A 607 12.67 20.02 14.17
CA VAL A 607 11.28 19.94 13.68
C VAL A 607 10.42 19.03 14.56
N TRP A 608 10.93 17.88 15.00
CA TRP A 608 10.21 17.02 15.95
C TRP A 608 9.84 17.79 17.23
N LEU A 609 10.81 18.47 17.83
CA LEU A 609 10.59 19.23 19.06
C LEU A 609 9.54 20.34 18.85
N GLU A 610 9.55 21.00 17.70
CA GLU A 610 8.55 22.01 17.33
C GLU A 610 7.15 21.41 17.19
N LEU A 611 7.01 20.30 16.46
CA LEU A 611 5.73 19.67 16.18
C LEU A 611 5.09 19.09 17.45
N TYR A 612 5.88 18.43 18.29
CA TYR A 612 5.37 17.61 19.40
C TYR A 612 5.60 18.21 20.78
N GLY A 613 6.49 19.21 20.91
CA GLY A 613 6.78 19.88 22.19
C GLY A 613 7.61 19.06 23.17
N GLU A 614 8.16 17.92 22.74
CA GLU A 614 9.00 17.04 23.54
C GLU A 614 10.24 16.56 22.75
N PRO A 615 11.34 16.20 23.41
CA PRO A 615 12.53 15.67 22.72
C PRO A 615 12.24 14.34 22.01
N LEU A 616 12.85 14.14 20.85
CA LEU A 616 12.78 12.87 20.13
C LEU A 616 13.50 11.77 20.92
N VAL A 617 12.83 10.63 21.09
CA VAL A 617 13.44 9.42 21.63
C VAL A 617 14.32 8.76 20.56
N PRO A 618 15.61 8.50 20.83
CA PRO A 618 16.46 7.79 19.88
C PRO A 618 15.97 6.36 19.64
N ILE A 619 15.92 5.95 18.36
CA ILE A 619 15.66 4.58 17.94
C ILE A 619 16.90 4.06 17.21
N VAL A 620 17.57 3.08 17.80
CA VAL A 620 18.84 2.53 17.29
C VAL A 620 18.71 1.02 17.08
N ASP A 621 19.16 0.52 15.95
CA ASP A 621 19.24 -0.93 15.72
C ASP A 621 20.24 -1.55 16.70
N ARG A 622 19.84 -2.60 17.42
CA ARG A 622 20.79 -3.37 18.22
C ARG A 622 21.66 -4.20 17.26
N PRO A 623 22.99 -4.17 17.41
CA PRO A 623 23.91 -4.90 16.54
C PRO A 623 23.75 -6.42 16.65
#